data_AF-A0A7V3FWE4-F1
#
_entry.id   AF-A0A7V3FWE4-F1
#
_cell.length_a   1.000
_cell.length_b   1.000
_cell.length_c   1.000
_cell.angle_alpha   90.00
_cell.angle_beta   90.00
_cell.angle_gamma   90.00
#
_symmetry.space_group_name_H-M   'P 1'
#
loop_
_entity.id
_entity.type
_entity.pdbx_description
1 polymer ?
#
loop_
_entity_poly.entity_id
_entity_poly.type
_entity_poly.pdbx_seq_one_letter_code
_entity_poly.pdbx_strand_id
1 'polypeptide(L)' 'MTQELVLGSIAFLIASGLWIYSLSKVHISVLYPLISIGFIFSLIFGNLFLNEDINLNKIVGTLLIIIGTIILFKN' A
#
# COMPACT_ATOMS: atom_id res chain seq x y z
N MET A 1 -24.07 11.03 -6.41
CA MET A 1 -22.87 10.29 -6.00
C MET A 1 -21.81 10.59 -7.04
N THR A 2 -20.69 11.21 -6.67
CA THR A 2 -19.64 11.57 -7.64
C THR A 2 -19.07 10.31 -8.28
N GLN A 3 -18.80 10.33 -9.59
CA GLN A 3 -18.36 9.15 -10.35
C GLN A 3 -17.07 8.54 -9.77
N GLU A 4 -16.20 9.39 -9.23
CA GLU A 4 -14.96 9.02 -8.54
C GLU A 4 -15.22 8.15 -7.31
N LEU A 5 -16.28 8.43 -6.53
CA LEU A 5 -16.60 7.68 -5.33
C LEU A 5 -17.06 6.25 -5.68
N VAL A 6 -17.79 6.10 -6.78
CA VAL A 6 -18.24 4.78 -7.26
C VAL A 6 -17.05 3.95 -7.71
N LEU A 7 -16.14 4.54 -8.50
CA LEU A 7 -14.92 3.87 -8.95
C LEU A 7 -14.02 3.48 -7.78
N GLY A 8 -13.81 4.38 -6.81
CA GLY A 8 -13.04 4.10 -5.60
C GLY A 8 -13.66 2.98 -4.76
N SER A 9 -14.99 2.94 -4.64
CA SER A 9 -15.70 1.89 -3.91
C SER A 9 -15.56 0.52 -4.57
N ILE A 10 -15.67 0.46 -5.91
CA ILE A 10 -15.47 -0.78 -6.67
C ILE A 10 -14.02 -1.26 -6.52
N ALA A 11 -13.04 -0.36 -6.68
CA ALA A 11 -11.63 -0.69 -6.50
C ALA A 11 -11.35 -1.23 -5.09
N PHE A 12 -11.94 -0.63 -4.05
CA PHE A 12 -11.81 -1.08 -2.67
C PHE A 12 -12.41 -2.47 -2.44
N LEU A 13 -13.59 -2.75 -3.01
CA LEU A 13 -14.21 -4.09 -2.93
C LEU A 13 -13.33 -5.16 -3.59
N ILE A 14 -12.76 -4.86 -4.75
CA ILE A 14 -11.84 -5.77 -5.44
C ILE A 14 -10.56 -5.98 -4.61
N ALA A 15 -9.96 -4.90 -4.12
CA ALA A 15 -8.73 -4.96 -3.33
C ALA A 15 -8.92 -5.75 -2.03
N SER A 16 -10.02 -5.54 -1.32
CA SER A 16 -10.36 -6.29 -0.09
C SER A 16 -10.65 -7.76 -0.37
N GLY A 17 -11.33 -8.08 -1.48
CA GLY A 17 -11.51 -9.47 -1.92
C GLY A 17 -10.18 -10.17 -2.22
N LEU A 18 -9.28 -9.51 -2.95
CA LEU A 18 -7.93 -10.02 -3.22
C LEU A 18 -7.12 -10.20 -1.94
N TRP A 19 -7.22 -9.27 -0.99
CA TRP A 19 -6.55 -9.37 0.31
C TRP A 19 -6.98 -10.62 1.08
N ILE A 20 -8.29 -10.84 1.22
CA ILE A 20 -8.84 -12.03 1.89
C ILE A 20 -8.43 -13.30 1.16
N TYR A 21 -8.44 -13.28 -0.17
CA TYR A 21 -7.96 -14.41 -0.96
C TYR A 21 -6.48 -14.71 -0.70
N SER A 22 -5.62 -13.69 -0.67
CA SER A 22 -4.19 -13.88 -0.39
C SER A 22 -3.93 -14.45 1.01
N LEU A 23 -4.72 -14.05 2.02
CA LEU A 23 -4.65 -14.62 3.37
C LEU A 23 -4.91 -16.14 3.40
N SER A 24 -5.66 -16.67 2.42
CA SER A 24 -5.90 -18.11 2.29
C SER A 24 -4.73 -18.89 1.66
N LYS A 25 -3.76 -18.21 1.06
CA LYS A 25 -2.66 -18.81 0.28
C LYS A 25 -1.28 -18.57 0.84
N VAL A 26 -1.09 -17.49 1.60
CA VAL A 26 0.21 -17.02 2.07
C VAL A 26 0.13 -16.71 3.56
N HIS A 27 1.21 -17.00 4.29
CA HIS A 27 1.29 -16.64 5.70
C HIS A 27 1.22 -15.12 5.90
N ILE A 28 0.52 -14.71 6.94
CA ILE A 28 0.36 -13.31 7.33
C ILE A 28 1.71 -12.57 7.45
N SER A 29 2.75 -13.25 7.96
CA SER A 29 4.10 -12.69 8.11
C SER A 29 4.75 -12.28 6.79
N VAL A 30 4.36 -12.88 5.66
CA VAL A 30 4.84 -12.55 4.31
C VAL A 30 3.95 -11.48 3.65
N LEU A 31 2.66 -11.46 3.98
CA LEU A 31 1.69 -10.50 3.46
C LEU A 31 1.91 -9.07 3.95
N TYR A 32 2.29 -8.88 5.21
CA TYR A 32 2.58 -7.55 5.76
C TYR A 32 3.72 -6.82 5.00
N PRO A 33 4.85 -7.48 4.72
CA PRO A 33 5.87 -6.96 3.83
C PRO A 33 5.37 -6.57 2.44
N LEU A 34 4.52 -7.42 1.83
CA LEU A 34 3.98 -7.17 0.50
C LEU A 34 3.09 -5.92 0.47
N ILE A 35 2.23 -5.73 1.48
CA ILE A 35 1.43 -4.50 1.62
C ILE A 35 2.33 -3.27 1.78
N SER A 36 3.44 -3.40 2.50
CA SER A 36 4.30 -2.26 2.79
C SER A 36 4.96 -1.67 1.53
N ILE A 37 5.12 -2.46 0.47
CA ILE A 37 5.52 -1.97 -0.86
C ILE A 37 4.47 -1.00 -1.45
N GLY A 38 3.20 -1.19 -1.08
CA GLY A 38 2.10 -0.30 -1.43
C GLY A 38 2.33 1.15 -1.00
N PHE A 39 3.09 1.41 0.07
CA PHE A 39 3.43 2.78 0.48
C PHE A 39 4.32 3.50 -0.55
N ILE A 40 5.20 2.77 -1.25
CA ILE A 40 6.01 3.34 -2.34
C ILE A 40 5.10 3.77 -3.49
N PHE A 41 4.19 2.88 -3.89
CA PHE A 41 3.20 3.18 -4.93
C PHE A 41 2.27 4.32 -4.53
N SER A 42 1.83 4.36 -3.27
CA SER A 42 0.99 5.45 -2.75
C SER A 42 1.70 6.80 -2.83
N LEU A 43 3.01 6.85 -2.57
CA LEU A 43 3.78 8.10 -2.64
C LEU A 43 3.99 8.56 -4.09
N ILE A 44 4.25 7.62 -5.00
CA ILE A 44 4.38 7.88 -6.44
C ILE A 44 3.05 8.33 -7.04
N PHE A 45 1.98 7.58 -6.78
CA PHE A 45 0.65 7.87 -7.33
C PHE A 45 -0.01 9.08 -6.66
N GLY A 46 0.24 9.34 -5.38
CA GLY A 46 -0.19 10.57 -4.71
C GLY A 46 0.39 11.81 -5.38
N ASN A 47 1.68 11.78 -5.73
CA ASN A 47 2.30 12.88 -6.47
C ASN A 47 1.76 13.02 -7.91
N LEU A 48 1.62 11.90 -8.64
CA LEU A 48 1.24 11.92 -10.06
C LEU A 48 -0.25 12.22 -10.31
N PHE A 49 -1.15 11.64 -9.51
CA PHE A 49 -2.60 11.73 -9.73
C PHE A 49 -3.30 12.73 -8.83
N LEU A 50 -2.79 12.92 -7.61
CA LEU A 50 -3.40 13.80 -6.61
C LEU A 50 -2.62 15.12 -6.45
N ASN A 51 -1.52 15.30 -7.20
CA ASN A 51 -0.60 16.45 -7.09
C ASN A 51 -0.15 16.71 -5.64
N GLU A 52 0.03 15.64 -4.85
CA GLU A 52 0.54 15.77 -3.50
C GLU A 52 2.03 16.11 -3.52
N ASP A 53 2.42 17.15 -2.79
CA ASP A 53 3.83 17.44 -2.57
C ASP A 53 4.51 16.28 -1.86
N ILE A 54 5.57 15.76 -2.50
CA ILE A 54 6.50 14.83 -1.88
C ILE A 54 7.44 15.65 -1.01
N ASN A 55 7.17 15.68 0.29
CA ASN A 55 8.07 16.26 1.26
C ASN A 55 9.12 15.24 1.75
N LEU A 56 10.22 15.77 2.30
CA LEU A 56 11.32 14.95 2.84
C LEU A 56 10.83 14.01 3.96
N ASN A 57 9.83 14.43 4.73
CA ASN A 57 9.27 13.62 5.83
C ASN A 57 8.54 12.37 5.31
N LYS A 58 7.77 12.47 4.22
CA LYS A 58 7.08 11.35 3.56
C LYS A 58 8.10 10.34 3.03
N ILE A 59 9.17 10.83 2.40
CA ILE A 59 10.27 9.97 1.92
C ILE A 59 10.93 9.22 3.07
N VAL A 60 11.34 9.93 4.13
CA VAL A 60 11.99 9.32 5.31
C VAL A 60 11.06 8.32 5.99
N GLY A 61 9.78 8.66 6.15
CA GLY A 61 8.78 7.75 6.71
C GLY A 61 8.62 6.47 5.89
N THR A 62 8.49 6.58 4.56
CA THR A 62 8.41 5.42 3.66
C THR A 62 9.67 4.56 3.74
N LEU A 63 10.86 5.16 3.78
CA LEU A 63 12.12 4.42 3.94
C LEU A 63 12.18 3.65 5.27
N LEU A 64 11.73 4.25 6.37
CA LEU A 64 11.66 3.57 7.67
C LEU A 64 10.72 2.36 7.65
N ILE A 65 9.56 2.47 7.00
CA ILE A 65 8.63 1.35 6.83
C ILE A 65 9.27 0.22 6.03
N ILE A 66 9.99 0.54 4.94
CA ILE A 66 10.70 -0.46 4.12
C ILE A 66 11.79 -1.16 4.95
N ILE A 67 12.59 -0.41 5.71
CA ILE A 67 13.63 -0.97 6.57
C ILE A 67 13.02 -1.91 7.62
N GLY A 68 11.96 -1.48 8.31
CA GLY A 68 11.25 -2.30 9.28
C GLY A 68 10.71 -3.59 8.65
N THR A 69 10.20 -3.49 7.42
CA THR A 69 9.72 -4.63 6.64
C THR A 69 10.82 -5.64 6.33
N ILE A 70 11.99 -5.18 5.88
CA ILE A 70 13.14 -6.05 5.57
C ILE A 70 13.61 -6.80 6.82
N ILE A 71 13.60 -6.15 7.98
CA ILE A 71 13.96 -6.77 9.25
C ILE A 71 12.98 -7.91 9.59
N LEU A 72 11.67 -7.68 9.43
CA LEU A 72 10.64 -8.70 9.68
C LEU A 72 10.73 -9.90 8.72
N PHE A 73 11.15 -9.68 7.47
CA PHE A 73 11.26 -10.74 6.47
C PHE A 73 12.50 -11.63 6.64
N LYS A 74 13.52 -11.14 7.34
CA LYS A 74 14.80 -11.84 7.50
C LYS A 74 14.77 -12.96 8.56
N ASN A 75 13.64 -13.19 9.22
CA ASN A 75 13.50 -14.11 10.36
C ASN A 75 12.36 -15.11 10.16
#